data_AF-A0A439TSP2-F1
#
_entry.id   AF-A0A439TSP2-F1
#
_cell.length_a   1.000
_cell.length_b   1.000
_cell.length_c   1.000
_cell.angle_alpha   90.00
_cell.angle_beta   90.00
_cell.angle_gamma   90.00
#
_symmetry.space_group_name_H-M   'P 1'
#
loop_
_entity.id
_entity.type
_entity.pdbx_description
1 polymer ?
#
loop_
_entity_poly.entity_id
_entity_poly.type
_entity_poly.pdbx_seq_one_letter_code
_entity_poly.pdbx_strand_id
1 'polypeptide(L)' 'MSRNRILLILLCAGLLTGCADYLNRYETMTLAAGDTQKYNSLLQTVDPLNPASKNTTIKGDGVRAAAVAESYRIP' A
#
# COMPACT_ATOMS: atom_id res chain seq x y z
N MET A 1 -30.42 -4.86 -40.73
CA MET A 1 -30.04 -5.69 -39.56
C MET A 1 -31.29 -6.39 -39.05
N SER A 2 -31.26 -7.72 -38.83
CA SER A 2 -32.46 -8.43 -38.35
C SER A 2 -32.76 -8.05 -36.89
N ARG A 3 -34.04 -8.03 -36.51
CA ARG A 3 -34.52 -7.66 -35.16
C ARG A 3 -33.80 -8.42 -34.04
N ASN A 4 -33.46 -9.68 -34.28
CA ASN A 4 -32.75 -10.54 -33.34
C ASN A 4 -31.29 -10.13 -33.14
N ARG A 5 -30.62 -9.62 -34.19
CA ARG A 5 -29.25 -9.11 -34.07
C ARG A 5 -29.20 -7.84 -33.23
N ILE A 6 -30.20 -6.95 -33.38
CA ILE A 6 -30.31 -5.73 -32.57
C ILE A 6 -30.52 -6.08 -31.09
N LEU A 7 -31.39 -7.06 -30.80
CA LEU A 7 -31.62 -7.56 -29.44
C LEU A 7 -30.34 -8.14 -28.82
N LEU A 8 -29.57 -8.93 -29.57
CA LEU A 8 -28.30 -9.48 -29.10
C LEU A 8 -27.27 -8.38 -28.79
N ILE A 9 -27.17 -7.38 -29.65
CA ILE A 9 -26.25 -6.25 -29.45
C ILE A 9 -26.63 -5.45 -28.19
N LEU A 10 -27.93 -5.18 -27.99
CA LEU A 10 -28.42 -4.48 -26.81
C LEU A 10 -28.20 -5.29 -25.53
N LEU A 11 -28.39 -6.61 -25.57
CA LEU A 11 -28.14 -7.49 -24.43
C LEU A 11 -26.65 -7.51 -24.04
N CYS A 12 -25.76 -7.68 -25.02
CA CYS A 12 -24.32 -7.66 -24.78
C CYS A 12 -23.85 -6.30 -24.28
N ALA A 13 -24.35 -5.20 -24.84
CA ALA A 13 -24.02 -3.86 -24.39
C ALA A 13 -24.50 -3.61 -22.94
N GLY A 14 -25.73 -4.03 -22.60
CA GLY A 14 -26.27 -3.88 -21.24
C GLY A 14 -25.56 -4.72 -20.18
N LEU A 15 -25.01 -5.89 -20.56
CA LEU A 15 -24.20 -6.70 -19.64
C LEU A 15 -22.80 -6.11 -19.41
N LEU A 16 -22.27 -5.35 -20.37
CA LEU A 16 -20.94 -4.73 -20.30
C LEU A 16 -20.95 -3.33 -19.66
N THR A 17 -22.09 -2.64 -19.61
CA THR A 17 -22.19 -1.29 -19.00
C THR A 17 -22.07 -1.29 -17.48
N GLY A 18 -22.19 -2.45 -16.81
CA GLY A 18 -21.93 -2.59 -15.37
C GLY A 18 -20.50 -2.20 -14.97
N CYS A 19 -19.55 -2.19 -15.92
CA CYS A 19 -18.19 -1.71 -15.72
C CYS A 19 -18.10 -0.19 -15.52
N ALA A 20 -19.11 0.58 -15.94
CA ALA A 20 -19.12 2.03 -15.76
C ALA A 20 -19.46 2.44 -14.32
N ASP A 21 -20.35 1.73 -13.62
CA ASP A 21 -20.62 2.00 -12.19
C ASP A 21 -19.42 1.62 -11.31
N TYR A 22 -18.70 0.56 -11.71
CA TYR A 22 -17.40 0.21 -11.10
C TYR A 22 -16.36 1.32 -11.29
N LEU A 23 -16.29 1.91 -12.49
CA LEU A 23 -15.44 3.09 -12.76
C LEU A 23 -15.88 4.32 -11.95
N ASN A 24 -17.18 4.55 -11.80
CA ASN A 24 -17.72 5.70 -11.03
C ASN A 24 -17.40 5.60 -9.53
N ARG A 25 -17.17 4.39 -9.01
CA ARG A 25 -16.75 4.17 -7.62
C ARG A 25 -15.23 4.18 -7.44
N TYR A 26 -14.44 4.34 -8.49
CA TYR A 26 -12.98 4.40 -8.40
C TYR A 26 -12.50 5.49 -7.42
N GLU A 27 -13.22 6.61 -7.38
CA GLU A 27 -12.96 7.75 -6.48
C GLU A 27 -13.58 7.59 -5.08
N THR A 28 -14.32 6.50 -4.79
CA THR A 28 -14.90 6.27 -3.45
C THR A 28 -13.86 5.74 -2.46
N MET A 29 -12.74 6.43 -2.32
CA MET A 29 -11.96 6.40 -1.09
C MET A 29 -12.52 7.45 -0.14
N THR A 30 -12.76 7.08 1.11
CA THR A 30 -13.17 8.03 2.13
C THR A 30 -12.06 9.07 2.33
N LEU A 31 -12.40 10.34 2.54
CA LEU A 31 -11.39 11.36 2.89
C LEU A 31 -10.59 10.96 4.16
N ALA A 32 -11.21 10.19 5.06
CA ALA A 32 -10.59 9.59 6.24
C ALA A 32 -9.64 8.41 5.93
N ALA A 33 -9.51 7.97 4.68
CA ALA A 33 -8.61 6.89 4.30
C ALA A 33 -7.14 7.26 4.55
N GLY A 34 -6.77 8.53 4.41
CA GLY A 34 -5.40 9.00 4.64
C GLY A 34 -4.37 8.12 3.92
N ASP A 35 -3.38 7.63 4.66
CA ASP A 35 -2.29 6.79 4.12
C ASP A 35 -2.65 5.30 3.96
N THR A 36 -3.90 4.87 4.13
CA THR A 36 -4.26 3.42 4.09
C THR A 36 -3.81 2.71 2.81
N GLN A 37 -3.79 3.38 1.65
CA GLN A 37 -3.27 2.79 0.41
C GLN A 37 -1.77 2.48 0.50
N LYS A 38 -1.01 3.36 1.14
CA LYS A 38 0.42 3.17 1.40
C LYS A 38 0.67 2.08 2.44
N TYR A 39 -0.20 1.93 3.44
CA TYR A 39 -0.11 0.82 4.39
C TYR A 39 -0.53 -0.52 3.76
N ASN A 40 -1.48 -0.50 2.83
CA ASN A 40 -1.92 -1.69 2.11
C ASN A 40 -0.80 -2.27 1.21
N SER A 41 0.03 -1.42 0.61
CA SER A 41 1.19 -1.91 -0.15
C SER A 41 2.22 -2.63 0.72
N LEU A 42 2.34 -2.28 2.00
CA LEU A 42 3.19 -3.02 2.95
C LEU A 42 2.66 -4.44 3.19
N LEU A 43 1.34 -4.62 3.31
CA LEU A 43 0.71 -5.94 3.54
C LEU A 43 0.87 -6.90 2.35
N GLN A 44 0.93 -6.35 1.13
CA GLN A 44 0.97 -7.14 -0.10
C GLN A 44 2.39 -7.42 -0.62
N THR A 45 3.42 -6.89 0.05
CA THR A 45 4.82 -7.04 -0.35
C THR A 45 5.51 -8.11 0.51
N VAL A 46 6.30 -8.99 -0.12
CA VAL A 46 6.95 -10.13 0.54
C VAL A 46 8.07 -9.71 1.52
N ASP A 47 8.63 -8.51 1.37
CA ASP A 47 9.59 -7.92 2.32
C ASP A 47 9.51 -6.37 2.28
N PRO A 48 8.50 -5.77 2.92
CA PRO A 48 8.20 -4.34 2.76
C PRO A 48 9.15 -3.43 3.56
N LEU A 49 9.96 -4.00 4.45
CA LEU A 49 10.79 -3.25 5.38
C LEU A 49 12.20 -3.02 4.80
N ASN A 50 12.85 -1.98 5.30
CA ASN A 50 14.26 -1.74 5.02
C ASN A 50 15.08 -2.99 5.41
N PRO A 51 16.00 -3.49 4.57
CA PRO A 51 16.87 -4.61 4.93
C PRO A 51 17.63 -4.43 6.25
N ALA A 52 17.98 -3.18 6.58
CA ALA A 52 18.61 -2.83 7.85
C ALA A 52 17.69 -3.04 9.06
N SER A 53 16.37 -3.05 8.89
CA SER A 53 15.40 -3.34 9.96
C SER A 53 15.48 -4.78 10.49
N LYS A 54 16.07 -5.71 9.72
CA LYS A 54 16.35 -7.08 10.17
C LYS A 54 17.69 -7.18 10.92
N ASN A 55 18.46 -6.10 11.00
CA ASN A 55 19.74 -6.11 11.67
C ASN A 55 19.55 -6.06 13.19
N THR A 56 19.58 -7.23 13.83
CA THR A 56 19.59 -7.38 15.29
C THR A 56 21.01 -7.35 15.88
N THR A 57 22.03 -7.14 15.04
CA THR A 57 23.43 -7.16 15.47
C THR A 57 23.85 -5.79 16.00
N ILE A 58 24.05 -5.71 17.31
CA ILE A 58 24.67 -4.55 17.94
C ILE A 58 26.18 -4.69 17.79
N LYS A 59 26.78 -3.95 16.84
CA LYS A 59 28.24 -4.01 16.57
C LYS A 59 29.09 -3.26 17.60
N GLY A 60 28.49 -2.42 18.43
CA GLY A 60 29.16 -1.76 19.54
C GLY A 60 28.93 -2.54 20.83
N ASP A 61 29.95 -2.63 21.69
CA ASP A 61 29.72 -3.06 23.06
C ASP A 61 29.09 -1.91 23.86
N GLY A 62 28.36 -2.26 24.92
CA GLY A 62 27.82 -1.27 25.85
C GLY A 62 28.91 -0.43 26.50
N VAL A 63 30.14 -0.96 26.59
CA VAL A 63 31.30 -0.30 27.18
C VAL A 63 31.77 0.88 26.32
N ARG A 64 31.84 0.75 24.99
CA ARG A 64 32.18 1.84 24.07
C ARG A 64 31.11 2.91 24.05
N ALA A 65 29.83 2.52 24.07
CA ALA A 65 28.74 3.48 24.17
C ALA A 65 28.79 4.27 25.50
N ALA A 66 29.05 3.57 26.61
CA ALA A 66 29.22 4.18 27.93
C ALA A 66 30.46 5.10 27.99
N ALA A 67 31.58 4.69 27.39
CA ALA A 67 32.80 5.49 27.33
C ALA A 67 32.62 6.80 26.55
N VAL A 68 31.87 6.76 25.45
CA VAL A 68 31.50 7.98 24.70
C VAL A 68 30.59 8.87 25.55
N ALA A 69 29.59 8.32 26.21
CA ALA A 69 28.71 9.09 27.09
C ALA A 69 29.48 9.77 28.24
N GLU A 70 30.43 9.07 28.87
CA GLU A 70 31.30 9.65 29.90
C GLU A 70 32.23 10.74 29.36
N SER A 71 32.72 10.63 28.12
CA SER A 71 33.57 11.68 27.53
C SER A 71 32.85 13.04 27.36
N TYR A 72 31.51 13.03 27.31
CA TYR A 72 30.69 14.25 27.26
C TYR A 72 30.25 14.74 28.65
N ARG A 73 30.63 14.04 29.74
CA ARG A 73 30.31 14.49 31.08
C ARG A 73 31.22 15.65 31.46
N ILE A 74 30.65 16.85 31.42
CA ILE A 74 31.31 18.07 31.89
C ILE A 74 31.37 18.02 33.43
N PRO A 75 32.50 18.39 34.08
CA PRO A 75 32.66 18.33 35.53
C PRO A 75 31.59 19.09 36.33
#